data_AF-A0A2V2SEQ0-F1
#
_entry.id   AF-A0A2V2SEQ0-F1
#
_cell.length_a   1.000
_cell.length_b   1.000
_cell.length_c   1.000
_cell.angle_alpha   90.00
_cell.angle_beta   90.00
_cell.angle_gamma   90.00
#
_symmetry.space_group_name_H-M   'P 1'
#
loop_
_entity.id
_entity.type
_entity.pdbx_description
1 polymer ?
#
loop_
_entity_poly.entity_id
_entity_poly.type
_entity_poly.pdbx_seq_one_letter_code
_entity_poly.pdbx_strand_id
1 'polypeptide(L)'
;MKWFEHSSCGWQIRAILWTFLLSLLLLGGCARHYVMKMSNGVNIVTSSKPKLKGARYYFKDATGQEKWVPESQVREIEPASMAKEEQPMFKGAPVK
;
A
#
# COMPACT_ATOMS: atom_id res chain seq x y z
N MET A 1 -36.63 -38.84 20.06
CA MET A 1 -35.85 -38.37 18.90
C MET A 1 -35.02 -37.15 19.29
N LYS A 2 -33.91 -37.32 20.01
CA LYS A 2 -32.92 -36.25 20.27
C LYS A 2 -31.55 -36.92 20.46
N TRP A 3 -30.95 -37.32 19.34
CA TRP A 3 -29.61 -37.90 19.25
C TRP A 3 -28.89 -37.20 18.10
N PHE A 4 -28.60 -35.90 18.22
CA PHE A 4 -27.83 -35.18 17.20
C PHE A 4 -27.14 -33.93 17.78
N GLU A 5 -26.47 -34.07 18.93
CA GLU A 5 -25.82 -32.92 19.60
C GLU A 5 -24.33 -33.10 19.92
N HIS A 6 -23.64 -34.11 19.37
CA HIS A 6 -22.20 -34.31 19.64
C HIS A 6 -21.26 -34.28 18.43
N SER A 7 -21.75 -34.24 17.18
CA SER A 7 -20.89 -34.32 15.99
C SER A 7 -20.65 -33.01 15.25
N SER A 8 -21.16 -31.87 15.75
CA SER A 8 -21.18 -30.61 15.00
C SER A 8 -20.07 -29.61 15.39
N CYS A 9 -19.41 -29.80 16.54
CA CYS A 9 -18.46 -28.81 17.08
C CYS A 9 -17.15 -28.73 16.27
N GLY A 10 -16.61 -29.86 15.80
CA GLY A 10 -15.33 -29.90 15.08
C GLY A 10 -15.36 -29.29 13.66
N TRP A 11 -16.50 -29.36 12.98
CA TRP A 11 -16.63 -28.83 11.61
C TRP A 11 -16.92 -27.32 11.60
N GLN A 12 -17.69 -26.84 12.58
CA GLN A 12 -17.99 -25.42 12.80
C GLN A 12 -16.75 -24.59 13.13
N ILE A 13 -15.87 -25.09 14.01
CA ILE A 13 -14.64 -24.36 14.40
C ILE A 13 -13.69 -24.19 13.21
N ARG A 14 -13.59 -25.21 12.33
CA ARG A 14 -12.77 -25.14 11.11
C ARG A 14 -13.28 -24.09 10.12
N ALA A 15 -14.60 -24.00 9.94
CA ALA A 15 -15.21 -23.03 9.04
C ALA A 15 -15.04 -21.60 9.55
N ILE A 16 -15.24 -21.37 10.85
CA ILE A 16 -15.06 -20.04 11.48
C ILE A 16 -13.58 -19.61 11.43
N LEU A 17 -12.64 -20.53 11.65
CA LEU A 17 -11.21 -20.21 11.57
C LEU A 17 -10.79 -19.78 10.15
N TRP A 18 -11.35 -20.42 9.12
CA TRP A 18 -11.08 -20.07 7.72
C TRP A 18 -11.69 -18.73 7.30
N THR A 19 -12.93 -18.42 7.73
CA THR A 19 -13.53 -17.12 7.44
C THR A 19 -12.79 -15.99 8.15
N PHE A 20 -12.33 -16.21 9.38
CA PHE A 20 -11.47 -15.26 10.08
C PHE A 20 -10.14 -15.05 9.35
N LEU A 21 -9.46 -16.13 8.92
CA LEU A 21 -8.21 -16.02 8.15
C LEU A 21 -8.40 -15.24 6.84
N LEU A 22 -9.49 -15.50 6.10
CA LEU A 22 -9.80 -14.74 4.89
C LEU A 22 -10.04 -13.26 5.22
N SER A 23 -10.80 -12.96 6.26
CA SER A 23 -11.06 -11.59 6.70
C SER A 23 -9.78 -10.84 7.04
N LEU A 24 -8.85 -11.48 7.78
CA LEU A 24 -7.55 -10.89 8.08
C LEU A 24 -6.69 -10.68 6.83
N LEU A 25 -6.77 -11.55 5.82
CA LEU A 25 -6.06 -11.36 4.55
C LEU A 25 -6.63 -10.18 3.73
N LEU A 26 -7.95 -10.00 3.74
CA LEU A 26 -8.61 -8.88 3.08
C LEU A 26 -8.30 -7.54 3.77
N LEU A 27 -8.27 -7.50 5.10
CA LEU A 27 -7.93 -6.30 5.86
C LEU A 27 -6.40 -6.03 5.91
N GLY A 28 -5.60 -7.09 5.88
CA GLY A 28 -4.14 -7.06 5.98
C GLY A 28 -3.43 -6.79 4.64
N GLY A 29 -4.18 -6.58 3.56
CA GLY A 29 -3.67 -6.09 2.28
C GLY A 29 -3.26 -4.61 2.37
N CYS A 30 -2.36 -4.25 3.29
CA CYS A 30 -1.83 -2.89 3.40
C CYS A 30 -1.06 -2.55 2.13
N ALA A 31 -1.63 -1.66 1.32
CA ALA A 31 -0.95 -1.05 0.20
C ALA A 31 0.38 -0.46 0.68
N ARG A 32 1.50 -1.05 0.22
CA ARG A 32 2.83 -0.60 0.62
C ARG A 32 3.16 0.64 -0.20
N HIS A 33 3.08 1.80 0.43
CA HIS A 33 3.45 3.06 -0.20
C HIS A 33 4.97 3.18 -0.32
N TYR A 34 5.43 3.70 -1.46
CA TYR A 34 6.84 4.01 -1.73
C TYR A 34 6.96 5.47 -2.09
N VAL A 35 7.98 6.13 -1.56
CA VAL A 35 8.30 7.52 -1.87
C VAL A 35 9.47 7.52 -2.85
N MET A 36 9.28 8.14 -4.01
CA MET A 36 10.35 8.41 -4.96
C MET A 36 10.80 9.86 -4.80
N LYS A 37 12.07 10.07 -4.45
CA LYS A 37 12.68 11.40 -4.43
C LYS A 37 13.19 11.73 -5.82
N MET A 38 12.73 12.85 -6.37
CA MET A 38 13.21 13.33 -7.65
C MET A 38 14.41 14.26 -7.53
N SER A 39 15.16 14.40 -8.63
CA SER A 39 16.30 15.31 -8.74
C SER A 39 15.91 16.79 -8.61
N ASN A 40 14.65 17.14 -8.86
CA ASN A 40 14.09 18.49 -8.64
C ASN A 40 13.66 18.76 -7.18
N GLY A 41 13.86 17.80 -6.26
CA GLY A 41 13.47 17.92 -4.85
C GLY A 41 12.00 17.61 -4.57
N VAL A 42 11.23 17.14 -5.56
CA VAL A 42 9.83 16.71 -5.37
C VAL A 42 9.78 15.24 -4.97
N ASN A 43 8.94 14.91 -3.99
CA ASN A 43 8.69 13.54 -3.54
C ASN A 43 7.37 13.04 -4.14
N ILE A 44 7.40 11.90 -4.84
CA ILE A 44 6.19 11.24 -5.33
C ILE A 44 5.86 10.04 -4.45
N VAL A 45 4.66 10.05 -3.88
CA VAL A 45 4.10 8.89 -3.17
C VAL A 45 3.46 7.96 -4.18
N THR A 46 3.84 6.70 -4.16
CA THR A 46 3.37 5.66 -5.06
C THR A 46 2.76 4.52 -4.26
N SER A 47 1.68 3.92 -4.76
CA SER A 47 0.97 2.83 -4.07
C SER A 47 1.58 1.45 -4.32
N SER A 48 2.58 1.36 -5.19
CA SER A 48 3.24 0.11 -5.59
C SER A 48 4.69 0.37 -5.96
N LYS A 49 5.52 -0.66 -5.83
CA LYS A 49 6.95 -0.57 -6.16
C LYS A 49 7.13 -0.15 -7.63
N PRO A 50 7.84 0.95 -7.92
CA PRO A 50 8.12 1.37 -9.28
C PRO A 50 8.93 0.31 -10.03
N LYS A 51 8.55 0.02 -11.28
CA LYS A 51 9.27 -0.91 -12.14
C LYS A 51 10.00 -0.14 -13.23
N LEU A 52 11.31 -0.32 -13.32
CA LEU A 52 12.11 0.20 -14.43
C LEU A 52 11.81 -0.63 -15.69
N LYS A 53 11.31 0.00 -16.74
CA LYS A 53 11.15 -0.59 -18.07
C LYS A 53 11.85 0.31 -19.08
N GLY A 54 12.99 -0.15 -19.60
CA GLY A 54 13.87 0.70 -20.41
C GLY A 54 14.43 1.84 -19.56
N ALA A 55 14.25 3.09 -20.00
CA ALA A 55 14.73 4.29 -19.30
C ALA A 55 13.63 5.01 -18.48
N ARG A 56 12.54 4.32 -18.15
CA ARG A 56 11.37 4.89 -17.45
C ARG A 56 10.90 4.01 -16.31
N TYR A 57 10.66 4.61 -15.15
CA TYR A 57 9.99 4.00 -14.02
C TYR A 57 8.47 4.11 -14.20
N TYR A 58 7.79 2.97 -14.22
CA TYR A 58 6.32 2.89 -14.22
C TYR A 58 5.84 2.62 -12.80
N PHE A 59 4.86 3.40 -12.35
CA PHE A 59 4.29 3.27 -11.02
C PHE A 59 2.81 3.66 -11.01
N LYS A 60 2.10 3.18 -9.99
CA LYS A 60 0.74 3.65 -9.69
C LYS A 60 0.80 4.74 -8.64
N ASP A 61 0.18 5.87 -8.94
CA ASP A 61 0.00 6.98 -8.01
C ASP A 61 -0.99 6.61 -6.88
N ALA A 62 -1.12 7.45 -5.86
CA ALA A 62 -2.08 7.29 -4.76
C ALA A 62 -3.53 7.15 -5.26
N THR A 63 -3.84 7.77 -6.41
CA THR A 63 -5.15 7.71 -7.08
C THR A 63 -5.36 6.44 -7.92
N GLY A 64 -4.37 5.55 -7.98
CA GLY A 64 -4.41 4.32 -8.78
C GLY A 64 -4.12 4.51 -10.27
N GLN A 65 -3.85 5.73 -10.72
CA GLN A 65 -3.47 6.01 -12.10
C GLN A 65 -2.04 5.55 -12.37
N GLU A 66 -1.84 4.91 -13.53
CA GLU A 66 -0.52 4.52 -13.99
C GLU A 66 0.21 5.74 -14.58
N LYS A 67 1.33 6.11 -13.96
CA LYS A 67 2.20 7.19 -14.38
C LYS A 67 3.61 6.66 -14.61
N TRP A 68 4.38 7.45 -15.35
CA TRP A 68 5.77 7.13 -15.64
C TRP A 68 6.66 8.34 -15.38
N VAL A 69 7.89 8.06 -14.94
CA VAL A 69 8.93 9.06 -14.71
C VAL A 69 10.23 8.57 -15.35
N PRO A 70 10.98 9.41 -16.06
CA PRO A 70 12.28 9.04 -16.61
C PRO A 70 13.30 8.76 -15.50
N GLU A 71 14.15 7.76 -15.70
CA GLU A 71 15.17 7.36 -14.72
C GLU A 71 16.11 8.51 -14.31
N SER A 72 16.44 9.40 -15.23
CA SER A 72 17.29 10.58 -14.97
C SER A 72 16.71 11.56 -13.95
N GLN A 73 15.41 11.50 -13.69
CA GLN A 73 14.75 12.35 -12.70
C GLN A 73 14.62 11.66 -11.34
N VAL A 74 14.86 10.35 -11.24
CA VAL A 74 14.73 9.61 -9.98
C VAL A 74 16.08 9.57 -9.27
N ARG A 75 16.14 10.17 -8.09
CA ARG A 75 17.35 10.17 -7.26
C ARG A 75 17.36 8.98 -6.31
N GLU A 76 16.26 8.74 -5.60
CA GLU A 76 16.13 7.69 -4.60
C GLU A 76 14.70 7.12 -4.58
N ILE A 77 14.57 5.83 -4.22
CA ILE A 77 13.29 5.15 -4.01
C ILE A 77 13.33 4.49 -2.64
N GLU A 78 12.49 4.95 -1.72
CA GLU A 78 12.45 4.45 -0.34
C GLU A 78 11.03 3.98 0.02
N PRO A 79 10.88 2.90 0.80
CA PRO A 79 9.58 2.54 1.36
C PRO A 79 9.11 3.63 2.33
N ALA A 80 7.81 3.93 2.38
CA ALA A 80 7.27 5.01 3.22
C ALA A 80 7.66 4.89 4.71
N SER A 81 7.91 3.69 5.21
CA SER A 81 8.39 3.47 6.59
C SER A 81 9.85 3.87 6.84
N MET A 82 10.66 4.04 5.78
CA MET A 82 12.06 4.48 5.85
C MET A 82 12.25 5.88 5.25
N ALA A 83 11.33 6.32 4.39
CA ALA A 83 11.29 7.69 3.93
C ALA A 83 11.00 8.60 5.13
N LYS A 84 11.96 9.44 5.51
CA LYS A 84 11.77 10.46 6.54
C LYS A 84 10.59 11.33 6.08
N GLU A 85 9.51 11.34 6.86
CA GLU A 85 8.30 12.11 6.55
C GLU A 85 8.65 13.61 6.44
N GLU A 86 8.88 14.09 5.23
CA GLU A 86 8.67 15.50 4.93
C GLU A 86 7.16 15.66 4.84
N GLN A 87 6.53 15.84 6.01
CA GLN A 87 5.14 16.22 6.09
C GLN A 87 4.92 17.41 5.13
N PRO A 88 3.84 17.41 4.32
CA PRO A 88 3.50 18.60 3.57
C PRO A 88 3.25 19.68 4.60
N MET A 89 4.25 20.55 4.79
CA MET A 89 4.11 21.77 5.57
C MET A 89 2.99 22.53 4.88
N PHE A 90 1.79 22.40 5.44
CA PHE A 90 0.61 23.10 5.00
C PHE A 90 0.94 24.58 5.18
N LYS A 91 1.47 25.21 4.13
CA LYS A 91 1.62 26.65 4.07
C LYS A 91 0.21 27.21 4.03
N GLY A 92 -0.37 27.40 5.22
CA GLY A 92 -1.49 28.32 5.39
C GLY A 92 -1.06 29.64 4.77
N ALA A 93 -1.69 29.98 3.64
CA ALA A 93 -1.50 31.27 3.02
C ALA A 93 -1.86 32.37 4.05
N PRO A 94 -1.20 33.54 4.02
CA PRO A 94 -1.54 34.64 4.91
C PRO A 94 -2.94 35.15 4.57
N VAL A 95 -3.87 35.07 5.53
CA VAL A 95 -5.12 35.84 5.48
C VAL A 95 -4.75 37.28 5.79
N LYS A 96 -4.88 38.16 4.79
CA LYS A 96 -4.69 39.60 4.91
C LYS A 96 -5.86 40.24 5.65
#